data_AF-A0A535XQR1-F1
#
_entry.id   AF-A0A535XQR1-F1
#
_cell.length_a   1.000
_cell.length_b   1.000
_cell.length_c   1.000
_cell.angle_alpha   90.00
_cell.angle_beta   90.00
_cell.angle_gamma   90.00
#
_symmetry.space_group_name_H-M   'P 1'
#
loop_
_entity.id
_entity.type
_entity.pdbx_description
1 polymer ?
#
loop_
_entity_poly.entity_id
_entity_poly.type
_entity_poly.pdbx_seq_one_letter_code
_entity_poly.pdbx_strand_id
1 'polypeptide(L)'
;MIGSTRARNWLRSGRPLCLRWRSIIRPCSVGWWCWSGVLIWPLYVRSGAPLFAIAGQTITVDGLLFGLAMGLRVALMVTAAGVWMMTTSPQKLTVGLLHLGLPYKAGVAMTAAIRFVPLLNAERATIAEAQQARALDLRKGSPLSRAVKSVAIIGPLFIRAIDVAQGLAVAMDARGFGVRDGRTSIVELRLTGVDRMVMLALLAASLLGIALRLLGIGLISRDYL
;
A
#
# COMPACT_ATOMS: atom_id res chain seq x y z
N MET A 1 -37.50 21.42 -13.36
CA MET A 1 -36.27 22.22 -13.07
C MET A 1 -35.59 21.82 -11.75
N ILE A 2 -35.55 20.53 -11.37
CA ILE A 2 -34.86 20.06 -10.17
C ILE A 2 -34.19 18.74 -10.54
N GLY A 3 -32.89 18.75 -10.86
CA GLY A 3 -32.20 17.52 -11.26
C GLY A 3 -30.78 17.70 -11.80
N SER A 4 -30.38 18.91 -12.20
CA SER A 4 -29.08 19.17 -12.82
C SER A 4 -27.94 19.50 -11.84
N THR A 5 -28.20 19.46 -10.52
CA THR A 5 -27.20 19.82 -9.49
C THR A 5 -26.39 18.64 -8.97
N ARG A 6 -26.87 17.39 -9.09
CA ARG A 6 -26.16 16.20 -8.55
C ARG A 6 -25.13 15.61 -9.53
N ALA A 7 -25.31 15.80 -10.84
CA ALA A 7 -24.36 15.36 -11.86
C ALA A 7 -23.06 16.19 -11.88
N ARG A 8 -23.11 17.44 -11.41
CA ARG A 8 -21.94 18.35 -11.37
C ARG A 8 -20.92 18.02 -10.29
N ASN A 9 -21.27 17.20 -9.30
CA ASN A 9 -20.39 16.88 -8.17
C ASN A 9 -19.46 15.68 -8.43
N TRP A 10 -19.73 14.86 -9.45
CA TRP A 10 -18.89 13.72 -9.80
C TRP A 10 -17.60 14.13 -10.53
N LEU A 11 -17.67 15.15 -11.39
CA LEU A 11 -16.52 15.72 -12.12
C LEU A 11 -15.50 16.43 -11.21
N ARG A 12 -15.86 16.75 -9.96
CA ARG A 12 -14.93 17.31 -8.95
C ARG A 12 -14.21 16.25 -8.10
N SER A 13 -14.53 14.98 -8.28
CA SER A 13 -13.93 13.89 -7.50
C SER A 13 -12.70 13.25 -8.16
N GLY A 14 -12.12 13.91 -9.17
CA GLY A 14 -10.75 13.69 -9.65
C GLY A 14 -9.69 14.07 -8.61
N ARG A 15 -9.87 13.65 -7.36
CA ARG A 15 -8.82 13.72 -6.36
C ARG A 15 -7.75 12.74 -6.80
N PRO A 16 -6.50 13.20 -7.02
CA PRO A 16 -5.42 12.30 -7.39
C PRO A 16 -5.31 11.22 -6.30
N LEU A 17 -4.94 10.00 -6.70
CA LEU A 17 -4.89 8.82 -5.83
C LEU A 17 -4.13 9.08 -4.50
N CYS A 18 -3.16 10.00 -4.52
CA CYS A 18 -2.41 10.48 -3.37
C CYS A 18 -3.27 11.18 -2.29
N LEU A 19 -4.38 11.84 -2.64
CA LEU A 19 -5.27 12.51 -1.70
C LEU A 19 -6.28 11.57 -1.01
N ARG A 20 -6.58 10.41 -1.60
CA ARG A 20 -7.40 9.36 -0.93
C ARG A 20 -6.57 8.58 0.09
N TRP A 21 -5.27 8.39 -0.17
CA TRP A 21 -4.35 7.78 0.79
C TRP A 21 -4.11 8.62 2.05
N ARG A 22 -4.30 9.95 1.98
CA ARG A 22 -4.32 10.83 3.17
C ARG A 22 -5.44 10.49 4.16
N SER A 23 -6.50 9.80 3.73
CA SER A 23 -7.55 9.26 4.63
C SER A 23 -7.24 7.87 5.19
N ILE A 24 -6.33 7.11 4.58
CA ILE A 24 -5.84 5.81 5.10
C ILE A 24 -4.80 6.04 6.20
N ILE A 25 -3.92 7.04 6.04
CA ILE A 25 -3.00 7.54 7.07
C ILE A 25 -3.72 8.54 7.98
N ARG A 26 -5.01 8.31 8.27
CA ARG A 26 -5.63 9.03 9.37
C ARG A 26 -4.92 8.57 10.64
N PRO A 27 -4.35 9.46 11.47
CA PRO A 27 -3.76 9.09 12.75
C PRO A 27 -4.76 8.32 13.66
N CYS A 28 -6.06 8.34 13.37
CA CYS A 28 -7.05 7.44 13.99
C CYS A 28 -6.86 5.95 13.67
N SER A 29 -6.46 5.53 12.46
CA SER A 29 -6.32 4.10 12.12
C SER A 29 -5.03 3.53 12.69
N VAL A 30 -3.92 4.26 12.56
CA VAL A 30 -2.64 3.90 13.20
C VAL A 30 -2.76 4.02 14.72
N GLY A 31 -3.48 5.03 15.21
CA GLY A 31 -3.83 5.18 16.62
C GLY A 31 -4.60 3.97 17.14
N TRP A 32 -5.64 3.51 16.44
CA TRP A 32 -6.41 2.34 16.86
C TRP A 32 -5.58 1.05 16.95
N TRP A 33 -4.69 0.81 15.97
CA TRP A 33 -3.78 -0.35 15.97
C TRP A 33 -2.64 -0.23 17.00
N CYS A 34 -2.17 0.99 17.27
CA CYS A 34 -1.16 1.24 18.28
C CYS A 34 -1.75 1.11 19.70
N TRP A 35 -2.95 1.63 19.92
CA TRP A 35 -3.70 1.52 21.17
C TRP A 35 -4.12 0.08 21.47
N SER A 36 -4.52 -0.70 20.46
CA SER A 36 -4.81 -2.13 20.69
C SER A 36 -3.56 -2.88 21.14
N GLY A 37 -2.39 -2.60 20.55
CA GLY A 37 -1.12 -3.15 21.03
C GLY A 37 -0.83 -2.76 22.48
N VAL A 38 -0.81 -1.45 22.77
CA VAL A 38 -0.47 -0.94 24.12
C VAL A 38 -1.45 -1.41 25.20
N LEU A 39 -2.73 -1.66 24.87
CA LEU A 39 -3.72 -2.15 25.83
C LEU A 39 -3.74 -3.68 25.97
N ILE A 40 -3.45 -4.44 24.91
CA ILE A 40 -3.54 -5.92 24.92
C ILE A 40 -2.25 -6.55 25.47
N TRP A 41 -1.07 -5.98 25.16
CA TRP A 41 0.21 -6.57 25.57
C TRP A 41 0.43 -6.62 27.09
N PRO A 42 0.06 -5.58 27.89
CA PRO A 42 0.19 -5.63 29.35
C PRO A 42 -0.71 -6.67 30.03
N LEU A 43 -1.78 -7.12 29.36
CA LEU A 43 -2.69 -8.15 29.89
C LEU A 43 -2.11 -9.57 29.76
N TYR A 44 -1.11 -9.77 28.89
CA TYR A 44 -0.49 -11.08 28.65
C TYR A 44 0.75 -11.34 29.51
N VAL A 45 1.47 -10.28 29.91
CA VAL A 45 2.71 -10.40 30.70
C VAL A 45 2.38 -10.27 32.20
N ARG A 46 2.45 -11.39 32.93
CA ARG A 46 2.19 -11.47 34.37
C ARG A 46 3.46 -11.81 35.15
N SER A 47 4.42 -10.89 35.21
CA SER A 47 5.51 -11.00 36.19
C SER A 47 5.99 -9.61 36.63
N GLY A 48 6.43 -9.53 37.89
CA GLY A 48 6.87 -8.31 38.57
C GLY A 48 5.94 -7.84 39.70
N ALA A 49 6.35 -6.81 40.43
CA ALA A 49 5.59 -6.25 41.55
C ALA A 49 4.24 -5.66 41.07
N PRO A 50 3.10 -6.02 41.70
CA PRO A 50 1.79 -5.55 41.30
C PRO A 50 1.59 -4.09 41.73
N LEU A 51 1.29 -3.19 40.78
CA LEU A 51 0.96 -1.79 41.09
C LEU A 51 -0.54 -1.59 41.36
N PHE A 52 -1.40 -2.24 40.56
CA PHE A 52 -2.86 -2.20 40.72
C PHE A 52 -3.45 -3.54 40.28
N ALA A 53 -4.34 -4.08 41.11
CA ALA A 53 -5.17 -5.24 40.78
C ALA A 53 -6.60 -4.76 40.54
N ILE A 54 -7.07 -4.85 39.30
CA ILE A 54 -8.46 -4.57 38.96
C ILE A 54 -9.00 -5.83 38.29
N ALA A 55 -10.09 -6.39 38.82
CA ALA A 55 -10.79 -7.56 38.28
C ALA A 55 -9.90 -8.82 38.05
N GLY A 56 -9.04 -9.16 39.02
CA GLY A 56 -8.22 -10.39 38.96
C GLY A 56 -7.05 -10.34 37.97
N GLN A 57 -6.78 -9.18 37.36
CA GLN A 57 -5.61 -8.93 36.54
C GLN A 57 -4.67 -7.96 37.28
N THR A 58 -3.45 -8.41 37.54
CA THR A 58 -2.39 -7.59 38.12
C THR A 58 -1.58 -6.94 37.01
N ILE A 59 -1.66 -5.62 36.89
CA ILE A 59 -0.80 -4.87 35.95
C ILE A 59 0.55 -4.65 36.65
N THR A 60 1.61 -5.20 36.06
CA THR A 60 2.99 -5.05 36.56
C THR A 60 3.72 -3.92 35.82
N VAL A 61 4.71 -3.31 36.49
CA VAL A 61 5.56 -2.27 35.88
C VAL A 61 6.24 -2.78 34.61
N ASP A 62 6.73 -4.03 34.65
CA ASP A 62 7.42 -4.66 33.54
C ASP A 62 6.48 -4.94 32.36
N GLY A 63 5.23 -5.35 32.64
CA GLY A 63 4.20 -5.52 31.61
C GLY A 63 3.83 -4.21 30.91
N LEU A 64 3.80 -3.09 31.65
CA LEU A 64 3.56 -1.76 31.07
C LEU A 64 4.75 -1.29 30.21
N LEU A 65 5.99 -1.44 30.70
CA LEU A 65 7.19 -1.08 29.93
C LEU A 65 7.31 -1.89 28.64
N PHE A 66 7.02 -3.20 28.73
CA PHE A 66 7.01 -4.10 27.59
C PHE A 66 5.90 -3.75 26.58
N GLY A 67 4.69 -3.47 27.05
CA GLY A 67 3.58 -3.05 26.20
C GLY A 67 3.87 -1.73 25.47
N LEU A 68 4.49 -0.77 26.16
CA LEU A 68 4.92 0.50 25.56
C LEU A 68 6.02 0.29 24.52
N ALA A 69 7.03 -0.52 24.82
CA ALA A 69 8.12 -0.84 23.88
C ALA A 69 7.62 -1.53 22.61
N MET A 70 6.71 -2.51 22.75
CA MET A 70 6.10 -3.20 21.60
C MET A 70 5.15 -2.30 20.81
N GLY A 71 4.34 -1.48 21.49
CA GLY A 71 3.48 -0.49 20.86
C GLY A 71 4.28 0.51 20.01
N LEU A 72 5.36 1.06 20.58
CA LEU A 72 6.25 1.98 19.87
C LEU A 72 6.92 1.30 18.67
N ARG A 73 7.34 0.03 18.81
CA ARG A 73 7.92 -0.74 17.69
C ARG A 73 6.95 -0.87 16.52
N VAL A 74 5.71 -1.26 16.77
CA VAL A 74 4.69 -1.40 15.71
C VAL A 74 4.39 -0.04 15.08
N ALA A 75 4.27 1.02 15.89
CA ALA A 75 4.06 2.39 15.38
C ALA A 75 5.19 2.84 14.44
N LEU A 76 6.45 2.58 14.81
CA LEU A 76 7.62 2.90 13.99
C LEU A 76 7.62 2.10 12.67
N MET A 77 7.29 0.80 12.68
CA MET A 77 7.22 0.00 11.45
C MET A 77 6.14 0.50 10.49
N VAL A 78 4.94 0.79 11.01
CA VAL A 78 3.81 1.27 10.19
C VAL A 78 4.10 2.65 9.60
N THR A 79 4.66 3.57 10.41
CA THR A 79 5.01 4.92 9.94
C THR A 79 6.14 4.88 8.91
N ALA A 80 7.18 4.06 9.12
CA ALA A 80 8.26 3.89 8.15
C ALA A 80 7.75 3.35 6.80
N ALA A 81 6.89 2.31 6.82
CA ALA A 81 6.26 1.78 5.60
C ALA A 81 5.39 2.83 4.90
N GLY A 82 4.65 3.64 5.67
CA GLY A 82 3.85 4.74 5.15
C GLY A 82 4.68 5.82 4.44
N VAL A 83 5.78 6.25 5.05
CA VAL A 83 6.71 7.21 4.44
C VAL A 83 7.31 6.64 3.15
N TRP A 84 7.72 5.38 3.16
CA TRP A 84 8.26 4.72 1.97
C TRP A 84 7.27 4.69 0.80
N MET A 85 6.01 4.34 1.07
CA MET A 85 4.92 4.35 0.07
C MET A 85 4.63 5.76 -0.47
N MET A 86 4.78 6.81 0.35
CA MET A 86 4.53 8.20 -0.07
C MET A 86 5.69 8.77 -0.88
N THR A 87 6.93 8.45 -0.53
CA THR A 87 8.13 8.98 -1.19
C THR A 87 8.43 8.27 -2.51
N THR A 88 8.03 6.99 -2.65
CA THR A 88 8.36 6.18 -3.84
C THR A 88 7.17 6.00 -4.77
N SER A 89 7.24 6.57 -5.96
CA SER A 89 6.25 6.28 -7.01
C SER A 89 6.45 4.88 -7.60
N PRO A 90 5.39 4.12 -7.89
CA PRO A 90 5.50 2.77 -8.43
C PRO A 90 6.17 2.72 -9.81
N GLN A 91 6.08 3.79 -10.62
CA GLN A 91 6.79 3.84 -11.91
C GLN A 91 8.32 3.89 -11.73
N LYS A 92 8.82 4.69 -10.78
CA LYS A 92 10.26 4.76 -10.46
C LYS A 92 10.78 3.43 -9.92
N LEU A 93 9.98 2.73 -9.13
CA LEU A 93 10.32 1.38 -8.64
C LEU A 93 10.55 0.41 -9.80
N THR A 94 9.69 0.43 -10.83
CA THR A 94 9.88 -0.41 -12.01
C THR A 94 11.20 -0.10 -12.70
N VAL A 95 11.53 1.18 -12.94
CA VAL A 95 12.80 1.56 -13.59
C VAL A 95 14.02 1.14 -12.75
N GLY A 96 13.94 1.25 -11.42
CA GLY A 96 14.97 0.72 -10.52
C GLY A 96 15.14 -0.80 -10.66
N LEU A 97 14.05 -1.54 -10.82
CA LEU A 97 14.08 -2.99 -11.03
C LEU A 97 14.69 -3.38 -12.38
N LEU A 98 14.48 -2.59 -13.45
CA LEU A 98 15.18 -2.78 -14.72
C LEU A 98 16.70 -2.64 -14.56
N HIS A 99 17.17 -1.66 -13.76
CA HIS A 99 18.61 -1.49 -13.50
C HIS A 99 19.20 -2.63 -12.66
N LEU A 100 18.39 -3.31 -11.84
CA LEU A 100 18.79 -4.48 -11.06
C LEU A 100 18.87 -5.78 -11.88
N GLY A 101 18.63 -5.72 -13.20
CA GLY A 101 18.77 -6.87 -14.11
C GLY A 101 17.44 -7.50 -14.54
N LEU A 102 16.29 -6.86 -14.29
CA LEU A 102 15.01 -7.35 -14.79
C LEU A 102 14.98 -7.28 -16.33
N PRO A 103 14.52 -8.34 -17.03
CA PRO A 103 14.44 -8.32 -18.49
C PRO A 103 13.53 -7.18 -18.96
N TYR A 104 13.98 -6.48 -20.00
CA TYR A 104 13.33 -5.28 -20.50
C TYR A 104 11.84 -5.48 -20.86
N LYS A 105 11.48 -6.63 -21.44
CA LYS A 105 10.09 -7.00 -21.76
C LYS A 105 9.20 -7.03 -20.51
N ALA A 106 9.71 -7.56 -19.38
CA ALA A 106 8.99 -7.58 -18.11
C ALA A 106 8.83 -6.17 -17.52
N GLY A 107 9.85 -5.33 -17.67
CA GLY A 107 9.80 -3.92 -17.27
C GLY A 107 8.70 -3.11 -17.97
N VAL A 108 8.55 -3.33 -19.28
CA VAL A 108 7.50 -2.71 -20.10
C VAL A 108 6.12 -3.21 -19.70
N ALA A 109 5.97 -4.54 -19.51
CA ALA A 109 4.72 -5.12 -19.05
C ALA A 109 4.28 -4.57 -17.69
N MET A 110 5.22 -4.44 -16.73
CA MET A 110 4.95 -3.86 -15.41
C MET A 110 4.51 -2.40 -15.50
N THR A 111 5.20 -1.60 -16.30
CA THR A 111 4.85 -0.17 -16.49
C THR A 111 3.49 -0.02 -17.15
N ALA A 112 3.17 -0.85 -18.14
CA ALA A 112 1.86 -0.89 -18.78
C ALA A 112 0.76 -1.30 -17.79
N ALA A 113 0.99 -2.33 -16.97
CA ALA A 113 0.06 -2.77 -15.94
C ALA A 113 -0.28 -1.65 -14.95
N ILE A 114 0.73 -0.93 -14.43
CA ILE A 114 0.52 0.22 -13.52
C ILE A 114 -0.34 1.30 -14.18
N ARG A 115 -0.15 1.57 -15.47
CA ARG A 115 -0.95 2.54 -16.23
C ARG A 115 -2.36 2.03 -16.58
N PHE A 116 -2.56 0.73 -16.68
CA PHE A 116 -3.87 0.14 -16.97
C PHE A 116 -4.81 0.15 -15.77
N VAL A 117 -4.31 0.13 -14.54
CA VAL A 117 -5.15 0.21 -13.33
C VAL A 117 -6.11 1.41 -13.34
N PRO A 118 -5.67 2.67 -13.53
CA PRO A 118 -6.59 3.81 -13.56
C PRO A 118 -7.54 3.78 -14.77
N LEU A 119 -7.07 3.28 -15.93
CA LEU A 119 -7.89 3.13 -17.13
C LEU A 119 -9.06 2.16 -16.89
N LEU A 120 -8.76 0.95 -16.41
CA LEU A 120 -9.76 -0.07 -16.13
C LEU A 120 -10.73 0.37 -15.03
N ASN A 121 -10.28 1.17 -14.07
CA ASN A 121 -11.16 1.72 -13.06
C ASN A 121 -12.14 2.76 -13.62
N ALA A 122 -11.72 3.57 -14.60
CA ALA A 122 -12.61 4.48 -15.31
C ALA A 122 -13.64 3.72 -16.17
N GLU A 123 -13.18 2.73 -16.95
CA GLU A 123 -14.06 1.86 -17.74
C GLU A 123 -15.07 1.10 -16.86
N ARG A 124 -14.62 0.58 -15.71
CA ARG A 124 -15.48 -0.05 -14.71
C ARG A 124 -16.59 0.90 -14.24
N ALA A 125 -16.28 2.18 -14.02
CA ALA A 125 -17.28 3.16 -13.59
C ALA A 125 -18.33 3.41 -14.69
N THR A 126 -17.89 3.59 -15.93
CA THR A 126 -18.79 3.76 -17.09
C THR A 126 -19.69 2.54 -17.30
N ILE A 127 -19.14 1.33 -17.22
CA ILE A 127 -19.94 0.09 -17.31
C ILE A 127 -20.93 0.00 -16.15
N ALA A 128 -20.52 0.35 -14.93
CA ALA A 128 -21.40 0.33 -13.77
C ALA A 128 -22.58 1.31 -13.91
N GLU A 129 -22.35 2.49 -14.49
CA GLU A 129 -23.41 3.48 -14.79
C GLU A 129 -24.35 2.98 -15.89
N ALA A 130 -23.81 2.38 -16.95
CA ALA A 130 -24.62 1.80 -18.03
C ALA A 130 -25.52 0.65 -17.53
N GLN A 131 -25.01 -0.20 -16.64
CA GLN A 131 -25.81 -1.28 -16.05
C GLN A 131 -26.88 -0.73 -15.09
N GLN A 132 -26.59 0.32 -14.34
CA GLN A 132 -27.59 1.00 -13.50
C GLN A 132 -28.72 1.63 -14.33
N ALA A 133 -28.39 2.18 -15.51
CA ALA A 133 -29.40 2.68 -16.46
C ALA A 133 -30.31 1.56 -16.99
N ARG A 134 -29.80 0.32 -17.08
CA ARG A 134 -30.58 -0.89 -17.39
C ARG A 134 -31.32 -1.47 -16.17
N ALA A 135 -31.58 -0.64 -15.16
CA ALA A 135 -32.24 -1.00 -13.91
C ALA A 135 -31.52 -2.06 -13.05
N LEU A 136 -30.23 -2.33 -13.28
CA LEU A 136 -29.45 -3.19 -12.41
C LEU A 136 -29.06 -2.45 -11.12
N ASP A 137 -29.78 -2.74 -10.03
CA ASP A 137 -29.56 -2.11 -8.73
C ASP A 137 -28.40 -2.80 -7.98
N LEU A 138 -27.18 -2.28 -8.18
CA LEU A 138 -25.92 -2.85 -7.66
C LEU A 138 -25.75 -2.71 -6.14
N ARG A 139 -26.49 -1.79 -5.50
CA ARG A 139 -26.35 -1.49 -4.06
C ARG A 139 -27.31 -2.29 -3.16
N LYS A 140 -28.39 -2.82 -3.71
CA LYS A 140 -29.43 -3.54 -2.93
C LYS A 140 -29.22 -5.05 -2.91
N GLY A 141 -29.56 -5.68 -1.79
CA GLY A 141 -29.55 -7.13 -1.59
C GLY A 141 -28.49 -7.62 -0.59
N SER A 142 -28.52 -8.93 -0.32
CA SER A 142 -27.54 -9.66 0.48
C SER A 142 -26.13 -9.58 -0.15
N PRO A 143 -25.05 -9.77 0.64
CA PRO A 143 -23.68 -9.76 0.09
C PRO A 143 -23.50 -10.76 -1.06
N LEU A 144 -24.16 -11.93 -0.97
CA LEU A 144 -24.15 -12.95 -2.02
C LEU A 144 -24.84 -12.46 -3.31
N SER A 145 -26.02 -11.84 -3.19
CA SER A 145 -26.73 -11.25 -4.33
C SER A 145 -25.90 -10.15 -5.02
N ARG A 146 -25.17 -9.33 -4.25
CA ARG A 146 -24.28 -8.30 -4.81
C ARG A 146 -23.08 -8.89 -5.56
N ALA A 147 -22.54 -10.01 -5.09
CA ALA A 147 -21.46 -10.71 -5.77
C ALA A 147 -21.91 -11.21 -7.15
N VAL A 148 -23.09 -11.86 -7.22
CA VAL A 148 -23.67 -12.33 -8.49
C VAL A 148 -23.94 -11.17 -9.45
N LYS A 149 -24.50 -10.05 -8.96
CA LYS A 149 -24.73 -8.85 -9.79
C LYS A 149 -23.44 -8.23 -10.34
N SER A 150 -22.31 -8.41 -9.65
CA SER A 150 -21.01 -7.86 -10.10
C SER A 150 -20.49 -8.55 -11.37
N VAL A 151 -20.95 -9.77 -11.66
CA VAL A 151 -20.59 -10.51 -12.89
C VAL A 151 -21.00 -9.73 -14.16
N ALA A 152 -22.11 -8.99 -14.10
CA ALA A 152 -22.59 -8.16 -15.21
C ALA A 152 -21.63 -7.00 -15.58
N ILE A 153 -20.75 -6.59 -14.65
CA ILE A 153 -19.70 -5.59 -14.89
C ILE A 153 -18.41 -6.28 -15.33
N ILE A 154 -18.08 -7.41 -14.71
CA ILE A 154 -16.81 -8.14 -14.95
C ILE A 154 -16.73 -8.63 -16.40
N GLY A 155 -17.81 -9.21 -16.95
CA GLY A 155 -17.81 -9.73 -18.32
C GLY A 155 -17.42 -8.68 -19.37
N PRO A 156 -18.15 -7.56 -19.48
CA PRO A 156 -17.80 -6.49 -20.42
C PRO A 156 -16.43 -5.86 -20.17
N LEU A 157 -16.04 -5.72 -18.90
CA LEU A 157 -14.72 -5.17 -18.55
C LEU A 157 -13.58 -6.09 -19.01
N PHE A 158 -13.78 -7.41 -18.95
CA PHE A 158 -12.80 -8.38 -19.41
C PHE A 158 -12.58 -8.32 -20.91
N ILE A 159 -13.66 -8.26 -21.70
CA ILE A 159 -13.58 -8.07 -23.16
C ILE A 159 -12.84 -6.77 -23.47
N ARG A 160 -13.20 -5.68 -22.78
CA ARG A 160 -12.54 -4.38 -22.95
C ARG A 160 -11.05 -4.43 -22.62
N ALA A 161 -10.65 -5.19 -21.60
CA ALA A 161 -9.24 -5.36 -21.24
C ALA A 161 -8.46 -6.10 -22.34
N ILE A 162 -9.06 -7.10 -22.99
CA ILE A 162 -8.46 -7.80 -24.13
C ILE A 162 -8.28 -6.85 -25.31
N ASP A 163 -9.29 -6.06 -25.67
CA ASP A 163 -9.20 -5.09 -26.77
C ASP A 163 -8.06 -4.08 -26.56
N VAL A 164 -7.93 -3.58 -25.33
CA VAL A 164 -6.85 -2.65 -24.97
C VAL A 164 -5.48 -3.33 -25.08
N ALA A 165 -5.36 -4.59 -24.65
CA ALA A 165 -4.11 -5.34 -24.77
C ALA A 165 -3.73 -5.60 -26.24
N GLN A 166 -4.69 -5.99 -27.08
CA GLN A 166 -4.48 -6.19 -28.52
C GLN A 166 -4.10 -4.89 -29.22
N GLY A 167 -4.80 -3.79 -28.93
CA GLY A 167 -4.48 -2.47 -29.46
C GLY A 167 -3.08 -2.00 -29.05
N LEU A 168 -2.67 -2.29 -27.81
CA LEU A 168 -1.30 -2.01 -27.37
C LEU A 168 -0.28 -2.87 -28.11
N ALA A 169 -0.54 -4.16 -28.31
CA ALA A 169 0.35 -5.07 -29.03
C ALA A 169 0.58 -4.59 -30.48
N VAL A 170 -0.49 -4.29 -31.22
CA VAL A 170 -0.40 -3.76 -32.59
C VAL A 170 0.36 -2.43 -32.63
N ALA A 171 0.12 -1.54 -31.67
CA ALA A 171 0.85 -0.27 -31.59
C ALA A 171 2.34 -0.46 -31.23
N MET A 172 2.69 -1.51 -30.49
CA MET A 172 4.07 -1.85 -30.15
C MET A 172 4.80 -2.45 -31.36
N ASP A 173 4.15 -3.34 -32.12
CA ASP A 173 4.70 -3.92 -33.34
C ASP A 173 4.92 -2.85 -34.41
N ALA A 174 3.95 -1.95 -34.61
CA ALA A 174 4.07 -0.81 -35.53
C ALA A 174 5.24 0.14 -35.17
N ARG A 175 5.64 0.19 -33.90
CA ARG A 175 6.79 0.98 -33.41
C ARG A 175 8.11 0.21 -33.40
N GLY A 176 8.13 -1.03 -33.90
CA GLY A 176 9.33 -1.88 -33.92
C GLY A 176 9.80 -2.29 -32.53
N PHE A 177 8.88 -2.53 -31.59
CA PHE A 177 9.25 -3.00 -30.26
C PHE A 177 9.98 -4.35 -30.33
N GLY A 178 11.20 -4.42 -29.77
CA GLY A 178 11.99 -5.65 -29.73
C GLY A 178 12.88 -5.90 -30.96
N VAL A 179 12.96 -4.96 -31.91
CA VAL A 179 13.80 -5.11 -33.12
C VAL A 179 15.27 -4.75 -32.87
N ARG A 180 15.58 -3.93 -31.85
CA ARG A 180 16.95 -3.51 -31.51
C ARG A 180 17.31 -3.87 -30.06
N ASP A 181 18.47 -4.49 -29.89
CA ASP A 181 19.13 -4.65 -28.59
C ASP A 181 19.91 -3.37 -28.26
N GLY A 182 19.53 -2.69 -27.18
CA GLY A 182 20.13 -1.43 -26.74
C GLY A 182 19.18 -0.23 -26.79
N ARG A 183 18.14 -0.25 -25.94
CA ARG A 183 17.19 0.86 -25.85
C ARG A 183 17.70 1.96 -24.92
N THR A 184 17.50 3.21 -25.31
CA THR A 184 17.71 4.37 -24.43
C THR A 184 16.52 4.55 -23.48
N SER A 185 16.79 4.72 -22.19
CA SER A 185 15.76 5.06 -21.20
C SER A 185 15.64 6.58 -21.11
N ILE A 186 14.42 7.11 -21.21
CA ILE A 186 14.16 8.55 -21.00
C ILE A 186 14.23 8.90 -19.51
N VAL A 187 13.99 7.91 -18.64
CA VAL A 187 14.08 8.07 -17.18
C VAL A 187 15.37 7.40 -16.72
N GLU A 188 16.39 8.22 -16.47
CA GLU A 188 17.64 7.78 -15.86
C GLU A 188 17.55 7.93 -14.33
N LEU A 189 17.81 6.86 -13.58
CA LEU A 189 18.03 6.95 -12.14
C LEU A 189 19.51 7.28 -11.91
N ARG A 190 19.79 8.53 -11.55
CA ARG A 190 21.14 8.94 -11.15
C ARG A 190 21.25 8.97 -9.63
N LEU A 191 22.10 8.11 -9.08
CA LEU A 191 22.46 8.12 -7.67
C LEU A 191 23.29 9.36 -7.37
N THR A 192 22.69 10.34 -6.69
CA THR A 192 23.41 11.53 -6.25
C THR A 192 24.36 11.19 -5.09
N GLY A 193 25.37 12.03 -4.84
CA GLY A 193 26.30 11.81 -3.72
C GLY A 193 25.58 11.80 -2.36
N VAL A 194 24.52 12.61 -2.23
CA VAL A 194 23.65 12.63 -1.05
C VAL A 194 22.93 11.29 -0.86
N ASP A 195 22.41 10.69 -1.93
CA ASP A 195 21.74 9.39 -1.88
C ASP A 195 22.67 8.28 -1.37
N ARG A 196 23.94 8.29 -1.82
CA ARG A 196 24.96 7.34 -1.33
C ARG A 196 25.27 7.55 0.15
N MET A 197 25.39 8.80 0.60
CA MET A 197 25.65 9.13 2.01
C MET A 197 24.49 8.68 2.90
N VAL A 198 23.25 8.93 2.47
CA VAL A 198 22.03 8.51 3.19
C VAL A 198 21.95 6.98 3.24
N MET A 199 22.22 6.29 2.14
CA MET A 199 22.21 4.82 2.08
C MET A 199 23.26 4.22 3.02
N LEU A 200 24.48 4.77 3.04
CA LEU A 200 25.54 4.33 3.95
C LEU A 200 25.18 4.59 5.42
N ALA A 201 24.63 5.77 5.74
CA ALA A 201 24.21 6.13 7.09
C ALA A 201 23.08 5.21 7.60
N LEU A 202 22.08 4.91 6.76
CA LEU A 202 21.01 3.97 7.09
C LEU A 202 21.54 2.55 7.29
N LEU A 203 22.47 2.10 6.44
CA LEU A 203 23.08 0.77 6.56
C LEU A 203 23.91 0.67 7.85
N ALA A 204 24.71 1.68 8.17
CA ALA A 204 25.46 1.76 9.43
C ALA A 204 24.53 1.77 10.66
N ALA A 205 23.44 2.57 10.64
CA ALA A 205 22.46 2.59 11.72
C ALA A 205 21.77 1.23 11.90
N SER A 206 21.45 0.53 10.81
CA SER A 206 20.84 -0.81 10.86
C SER A 206 21.79 -1.86 11.43
N LEU A 207 23.06 -1.86 11.01
CA LEU A 207 24.09 -2.75 11.53
C LEU A 207 24.39 -2.46 13.01
N LEU A 208 24.46 -1.19 13.40
CA LEU A 208 24.60 -0.79 14.79
C LEU A 208 23.43 -1.30 15.63
N GLY A 209 22.19 -1.15 15.15
CA GLY A 209 21.00 -1.67 15.83
C GLY A 209 21.01 -3.20 15.99
N ILE A 210 21.47 -3.94 14.97
CA ILE A 210 21.64 -5.39 15.04
C ILE A 210 22.77 -5.76 16.01
N ALA A 211 23.90 -5.07 15.97
CA ALA A 211 25.03 -5.29 16.87
C ALA A 211 24.65 -5.03 18.33
N LEU A 212 23.94 -3.94 18.63
CA LEU A 212 23.42 -3.64 19.98
C LEU A 212 22.45 -4.72 20.46
N ARG A 213 21.59 -5.23 19.56
CA ARG A 213 20.69 -6.34 19.88
C ARG A 213 21.45 -7.64 20.16
N LEU A 214 22.51 -7.93 19.42
CA LEU A 214 23.36 -9.12 19.64
C LEU A 214 24.22 -8.99 20.91
N LEU A 215 24.65 -7.79 21.28
CA LEU A 215 25.37 -7.48 22.51
C LEU A 215 24.45 -7.48 23.76
N GLY A 216 23.16 -7.77 23.61
CA GLY A 216 22.21 -7.85 24.71
C GLY A 216 21.76 -6.49 25.28
N ILE A 217 22.23 -5.39 24.69
CA ILE A 217 21.87 -4.02 25.07
C ILE A 217 20.53 -3.69 24.41
N GLY A 218 19.44 -4.18 25.00
CA GLY A 218 18.08 -4.08 24.46
C GLY A 218 17.13 -5.22 24.84
N LEU A 219 17.62 -6.23 25.58
CA LEU A 219 16.78 -7.24 26.21
C LEU A 219 16.30 -6.73 27.57
N ILE A 220 15.13 -6.07 27.59
CA ILE A 220 14.43 -5.71 28.85
C ILE A 220 13.97 -6.99 29.60
N SER A 221 13.96 -8.14 28.94
CA SER A 221 13.37 -9.39 29.43
C SER A 221 14.39 -10.53 29.32
N ARG A 222 15.44 -10.52 30.14
CA ARG A 222 16.27 -11.72 30.35
C ARG A 222 15.60 -12.75 31.26
N ASP A 223 14.51 -12.37 31.93
CA ASP A 223 13.90 -13.12 33.04
C ASP A 223 12.57 -13.84 32.69
N TYR A 224 12.19 -13.95 31.40
CA TYR A 224 10.88 -14.49 30.97
C TYR A 224 10.95 -15.57 29.88
N LEU A 225 12.14 -16.13 29.61
CA LEU A 225 12.33 -17.34 28.79
C LEU A 225 12.63 -18.53 29.70
#